data_AF-A0A2R9BN29-F1
#
_entry.id   AF-A0A2R9BN29-F1
#
_cell.length_a   1.000
_cell.length_b   1.000
_cell.length_c   1.000
_cell.angle_alpha   90.00
_cell.angle_beta   90.00
_cell.angle_gamma   90.00
#
_symmetry.space_group_name_H-M   'P 1'
#
loop_
_entity.id
_entity.type
_entity.pdbx_description
1 polymer ?
#
loop_
_entity_poly.entity_id
_entity_poly.type
_entity_poly.pdbx_seq_one_letter_code
_entity_poly.pdbx_strand_id
1 'polypeptide(L)' 'MPAATVHHSQRICEVWACNVDEEMKKIRQVIRKYNYVAMDTEFLKKLKIELPYMIQQSYC' A
#
# COMPACT_ATOMS: atom_id res chain seq x y z
N MET A 1 -30.57 -8.36 -26.91
CA MET A 1 -30.28 -7.83 -25.56
C MET A 1 -28.77 -7.69 -25.47
N PRO A 2 -28.17 -6.48 -25.54
CA PRO A 2 -26.72 -6.35 -25.47
C PRO A 2 -26.28 -6.53 -24.02
N ALA A 3 -25.30 -7.42 -23.81
CA ALA A 3 -24.74 -7.71 -22.49
C ALA A 3 -24.11 -6.43 -21.91
N ALA A 4 -24.55 -6.04 -20.71
CA ALA A 4 -23.92 -4.98 -19.95
C ALA A 4 -22.44 -5.36 -19.76
N THR A 5 -21.56 -4.62 -20.42
CA THR A 5 -20.13 -4.64 -20.15
C THR A 5 -19.93 -4.06 -18.75
N VAL A 6 -20.05 -4.91 -17.73
CA VAL A 6 -19.66 -4.54 -16.37
C VAL A 6 -18.15 -4.40 -16.41
N HIS A 7 -17.71 -3.16 -16.64
CA HIS A 7 -16.32 -2.76 -16.53
C HIS A 7 -15.98 -2.87 -15.04
N HIS A 8 -15.64 -4.07 -14.59
CA HIS A 8 -15.18 -4.31 -13.22
C HIS A 8 -13.85 -3.58 -13.06
N SER A 9 -13.91 -2.29 -12.70
CA SER A 9 -12.75 -1.57 -12.19
C SER A 9 -12.26 -2.38 -11.00
N GLN A 10 -11.12 -3.04 -11.14
CA GLN A 10 -10.56 -3.86 -10.08
C GLN A 10 -10.38 -2.96 -8.86
N ARG A 11 -11.15 -3.23 -7.79
CA ARG A 11 -11.18 -2.39 -6.58
C ARG A 11 -9.83 -2.40 -5.84
N ILE A 12 -9.03 -3.44 -6.09
CA ILE A 12 -7.70 -3.66 -5.54
C ILE A 12 -6.74 -3.88 -6.72
N CYS A 13 -5.68 -3.08 -6.81
CA CYS A 13 -4.66 -3.22 -7.84
C CYS A 13 -3.41 -3.88 -7.23
N GLU A 14 -2.94 -4.96 -7.84
CA GLU A 14 -1.66 -5.57 -7.45
C GLU A 14 -0.50 -4.79 -8.04
N VAL A 15 0.44 -4.40 -7.17
CA VAL A 15 1.60 -3.60 -7.54
C VAL A 15 2.86 -4.43 -7.36
N TRP A 16 3.61 -4.55 -8.45
CA TRP A 16 4.86 -5.28 -8.60
C TRP A 16 5.94 -4.35 -9.15
N ALA A 17 7.19 -4.83 -9.24
CA ALA A 17 8.30 -4.03 -9.74
C ALA A 17 8.10 -3.49 -11.17
N CYS A 18 7.31 -4.18 -12.00
CA CYS A 18 7.07 -3.80 -13.40
C CYS A 18 6.02 -2.68 -13.58
N ASN A 19 5.12 -2.45 -12.62
CA ASN A 19 4.00 -1.50 -12.76
C ASN A 19 3.97 -0.43 -11.66
N VAL A 20 4.94 -0.43 -10.73
CA VAL A 20 5.01 0.50 -9.60
C VAL A 20 5.01 1.98 -10.04
N ASP A 21 5.71 2.31 -11.13
CA ASP A 21 5.80 3.67 -11.64
C ASP A 21 4.48 4.19 -12.20
N GLU A 22 3.71 3.31 -12.84
CA GLU A 22 2.40 3.64 -13.41
C GLU A 22 1.34 3.83 -12.33
N GLU A 23 1.29 2.92 -11.35
CA GLU A 23 0.34 3.02 -10.24
C GLU A 23 0.66 4.21 -9.32
N MET A 24 1.94 4.48 -9.06
CA MET A 24 2.33 5.66 -8.29
C MET A 24 1.93 6.97 -9.00
N LYS A 25 1.96 7.03 -10.35
CA LYS A 25 1.44 8.20 -11.09
C LYS A 25 -0.05 8.42 -10.82
N LYS A 26 -0.85 7.35 -10.77
CA LYS A 26 -2.30 7.42 -10.48
C LYS A 26 -2.54 7.84 -9.04
N ILE A 27 -1.83 7.26 -8.06
CA ILE A 27 -1.93 7.61 -6.64
C ILE A 27 -1.65 9.12 -6.44
N ARG A 28 -0.63 9.67 -7.10
CA ARG A 28 -0.33 11.11 -7.05
C ARG A 28 -1.45 12.02 -7.56
N GLN A 29 -2.30 11.55 -8.47
CA GLN A 29 -3.47 12.30 -8.92
C GLN A 29 -4.64 12.15 -7.93
N VAL A 30 -4.86 10.94 -7.40
CA VAL A 30 -5.97 10.61 -6.49
C VAL A 30 -5.82 11.30 -5.14
N ILE A 31 -4.61 11.37 -4.59
CA ILE A 31 -4.33 11.97 -3.27
C ILE A 31 -4.69 13.46 -3.19
N ARG A 32 -4.78 14.16 -4.34
CA ARG A 32 -5.22 15.57 -4.38
C ARG A 32 -6.71 15.74 -4.13
N LYS A 33 -7.51 14.69 -4.39
CA LYS A 33 -8.96 14.69 -4.24
C LYS A 33 -9.40 13.91 -3.00
N TYR A 34 -8.68 12.86 -2.65
CA TYR A 34 -8.97 11.99 -1.50
C TYR A 34 -7.77 11.98 -0.57
N ASN A 35 -7.85 12.75 0.51
CA ASN A 35 -6.69 13.03 1.38
C ASN A 35 -6.53 12.01 2.53
N TYR A 36 -7.44 11.04 2.64
CA TYR A 36 -7.38 10.02 3.68
C TYR A 36 -6.77 8.72 3.12
N VAL A 37 -5.76 8.21 3.81
CA VAL A 37 -5.05 6.97 3.44
C VAL A 37 -5.15 5.99 4.59
N ALA A 38 -5.74 4.82 4.32
CA ALA A 38 -5.70 3.67 5.22
C ALA A 38 -4.51 2.78 4.83
N MET A 39 -3.76 2.28 5.82
CA MET A 39 -2.55 1.48 5.61
C MET A 39 -2.62 0.22 6.47
N ASP A 40 -2.29 -0.91 5.87
CA ASP A 40 -2.14 -2.20 6.54
C ASP A 40 -0.96 -2.94 5.90
N THR A 41 -0.18 -3.67 6.70
CA THR A 41 1.01 -4.37 6.22
C THR A 41 1.07 -5.78 6.79
N GLU A 42 1.31 -6.74 5.91
CA GLU A 42 1.52 -8.13 6.30
C GLU A 42 3.03 -8.41 6.40
N PHE A 43 3.46 -8.94 7.54
CA PHE A 43 4.83 -9.37 7.76
C PHE A 43 4.85 -10.82 8.24
N LEU A 44 5.86 -11.59 7.82
CA LEU A 44 6.06 -12.94 8.31
C LEU A 44 6.29 -12.88 9.83
N LYS A 45 5.33 -13.36 10.63
CA LYS A 45 5.35 -13.34 12.11
C LYS A 45 6.42 -14.27 12.74
N LYS A 46 7.63 -14.30 12.20
CA LYS A 46 8.82 -14.94 12.78
C LYS A 46 9.81 -13.88 13.23
N LEU A 47 9.38 -13.04 14.17
CA LEU A 47 10.27 -12.19 14.95
C LEU A 47 10.45 -12.83 16.33
N LYS A 48 11.11 -14.00 16.37
CA LYS A 48 11.78 -14.47 17.58
C LYS A 48 13.17 -13.83 17.58
N ILE A 49 13.20 -12.54 17.87
CA ILE A 49 14.44 -11.83 18.21
C ILE A 49 14.36 -11.62 19.73
N GLU A 50 14.94 -12.54 20.48
CA GLU A 50 15.39 -12.22 21.84
C GLU A 50 16.59 -11.28 21.70
N LEU A 51 16.35 -9.97 21.67
CA LEU A 51 17.35 -8.99 22.04
C LEU A 51 16.70 -7.94 22.93
N PRO A 52 17.09 -7.86 24.21
CA PRO A 52 16.67 -6.78 25.08
C PRO A 52 17.53 -5.54 24.77
N TYR A 53 16.96 -4.35 24.95
CA TYR A 53 17.63 -3.04 24.94
C TYR A 53 18.13 -2.51 23.58
N MET A 54 17.42 -1.51 23.06
CA MET A 54 18.00 -0.29 22.47
C MET A 54 16.89 0.80 22.34
N ILE A 55 16.17 1.08 23.45
CA ILE A 55 15.59 2.41 23.65
C ILE A 55 16.76 3.33 23.99
N GLN A 56 17.49 3.80 22.98
CA GLN A 56 18.40 4.93 23.11
C GLN A 56 18.72 5.45 21.72
N GLN A 57 17.81 6.26 21.16
CA GLN A 57 18.11 7.45 20.35
C GLN A 57 16.89 8.39 20.34
N SER A 58 16.36 8.74 21.52
CA SER A 58 15.90 10.12 21.71
C SER A 58 17.14 10.92 22.04
N TYR A 59 17.82 11.41 21.01
CA TYR A 59 18.64 12.60 21.15
C TYR A 59 17.70 13.80 21.31
N CYS A 60 18.16 14.81 22.06
CA CYS A 60 17.50 16.10 22.28
C CYS A 60 16.83 16.70 21.05
#